data_AF-A0A3A9B5H4-F1
#
_entry.id   AF-A0A3A9B5H4-F1
#
_cell.length_a   1.000
_cell.length_b   1.000
_cell.length_c   1.000
_cell.angle_alpha   90.00
_cell.angle_beta   90.00
_cell.angle_gamma   90.00
#
_symmetry.space_group_name_H-M   'P 1'
#
loop_
_entity.id
_entity.type
_entity.pdbx_description
1 polymer ?
#
loop_
_entity_poly.entity_id
_entity_poly.type
_entity_poly.pdbx_seq_one_letter_code
_entity_poly.pdbx_strand_id
1 'polypeptide(L)'
;MPRGWRVYYAGELRQTTGVKDVHDTWWMRVIDHYKGRLLANASFSGSLVEGSGFPAGSSDERVCALRGMRRGGRGGLATYQDPEVILINIGINDYGWGGADAQACAHGNALPAFEQVRQQNPLVVPSAVDKSALARFGKAYTTMLEKIRHEYPCAHVWCLTLLPGRMRGESNSTFTYNLRGADIDLYNEAIRQAAQQTGCKVADIAAFGLEYEASDGTHPTSLGMRQIASMVIAAMEGEAHNSNPANWPVPLATKDAWKAVRPCEDGVCVQCAKRVSTANPWYLVCGGQIRSSHPEFDPYL
;
A
#
# COMPACT_ATOMS: atom_id res chain seq x y z
N MET A 1 11.57 10.74 5.85
CA MET A 1 10.28 11.36 5.51
C MET A 1 10.44 12.87 5.43
N PRO A 2 10.04 13.54 4.33
CA PRO A 2 10.02 14.99 4.26
C PRO A 2 9.13 15.62 5.34
N ARG A 3 9.51 16.81 5.83
CA ARG A 3 8.76 17.52 6.87
C ARG A 3 7.37 17.92 6.32
N GLY A 4 6.33 17.72 7.12
CA GLY A 4 4.94 18.07 6.76
C GLY A 4 4.20 17.00 5.97
N TRP A 5 4.87 15.92 5.57
CA TRP A 5 4.20 14.80 4.91
C TRP A 5 3.44 13.94 5.92
N ARG A 6 2.25 13.48 5.53
CA ARG A 6 1.36 12.73 6.42
C ARG A 6 1.90 11.31 6.64
N VAL A 7 2.01 10.93 7.92
CA VAL A 7 2.47 9.61 8.38
C VAL A 7 1.35 8.95 9.17
N TYR A 8 1.05 7.69 8.86
CA TYR A 8 0.03 6.91 9.56
C TYR A 8 0.48 6.50 10.97
N TYR A 9 1.67 5.90 11.11
CA TYR A 9 2.20 5.43 12.39
C TYR A 9 2.74 6.58 13.25
N ALA A 10 1.81 7.33 13.87
CA ALA A 10 2.09 8.45 14.77
C ALA A 10 1.24 8.36 16.05
N GLY A 11 1.72 8.98 17.14
CA GLY A 11 0.97 9.02 18.40
C GLY A 11 0.59 7.63 18.93
N GLU A 12 -0.67 7.49 19.34
CA GLU A 12 -1.23 6.25 19.89
C GLU A 12 -1.20 5.08 18.90
N LEU A 13 -1.26 5.34 17.59
CA LEU A 13 -1.23 4.29 16.56
C LEU A 13 0.07 3.47 16.61
N ARG A 14 1.19 4.04 17.06
CA ARG A 14 2.44 3.28 17.26
C ARG A 14 2.30 2.23 18.36
N GLN A 15 1.56 2.55 19.42
CA GLN A 15 1.32 1.64 20.53
C GLN A 15 0.30 0.57 20.13
N THR A 16 -0.84 0.98 19.56
CA THR A 16 -1.92 0.05 19.21
C THR A 16 -1.50 -0.90 18.10
N THR A 17 -0.78 -0.45 17.07
CA THR A 17 -0.29 -1.34 15.99
C THR A 17 0.95 -2.16 16.41
N GLY A 18 1.65 -1.73 17.46
CA GLY A 18 2.93 -2.28 17.87
C GLY A 18 4.11 -1.87 16.99
N VAL A 19 3.91 -1.00 15.99
CA VAL A 19 4.99 -0.42 15.17
C VAL A 19 5.55 0.77 15.93
N LYS A 20 6.49 0.48 16.83
CA LYS A 20 7.03 1.44 17.81
C LYS A 20 8.31 2.08 17.36
N ASP A 21 9.04 1.50 16.42
CA ASP A 21 10.29 2.04 15.90
C ASP A 21 10.38 1.94 14.37
N VAL A 22 11.29 2.69 13.75
CA VAL A 22 11.54 2.59 12.32
C VAL A 22 11.93 1.17 11.90
N HIS A 23 12.70 0.47 12.73
CA HIS A 23 13.11 -0.92 12.49
C HIS A 23 11.94 -1.93 12.62
N ASP A 24 10.77 -1.50 13.11
CA ASP A 24 9.57 -2.32 13.05
C ASP A 24 8.95 -2.35 11.66
N THR A 25 9.21 -1.35 10.82
CA THR A 25 8.58 -1.22 9.51
C THR A 25 9.12 -2.22 8.50
N TRP A 26 8.26 -2.67 7.57
CA TRP A 26 8.64 -3.67 6.57
C TRP A 26 9.82 -3.20 5.72
N TRP A 27 9.82 -1.92 5.32
CA TRP A 27 10.84 -1.38 4.43
C TRP A 27 12.20 -1.24 5.12
N MET A 28 12.23 -0.89 6.42
CA MET A 28 13.50 -0.82 7.13
C MET A 28 14.08 -2.21 7.35
N ARG A 29 13.22 -3.20 7.64
CA ARG A 29 13.62 -4.62 7.72
C ARG A 29 14.24 -5.14 6.42
N VAL A 30 13.65 -4.79 5.27
CA VAL A 30 14.21 -5.11 3.95
C VAL A 30 15.56 -4.41 3.75
N ILE A 31 15.66 -3.12 4.08
CA ILE A 31 16.92 -2.36 3.97
C ILE A 31 18.02 -2.99 4.85
N ASP A 32 17.70 -3.31 6.10
CA ASP A 32 18.63 -3.92 7.05
C ASP A 32 19.13 -5.29 6.55
N HIS A 33 18.24 -6.12 5.99
CA HIS A 33 18.59 -7.41 5.39
C HIS A 33 19.65 -7.28 4.30
N TYR A 34 19.47 -6.33 3.38
CA TYR A 34 20.43 -6.04 2.32
C TYR A 34 21.62 -5.16 2.78
N LYS A 35 21.74 -4.91 4.09
CA LYS A 35 22.77 -4.01 4.68
C LYS A 35 22.80 -2.64 4.01
N GLY A 36 21.63 -2.20 3.52
CA GLY A 36 21.45 -0.95 2.83
C GLY A 36 21.40 0.23 3.80
N ARG A 37 21.27 1.43 3.22
CA ARG A 37 21.03 2.66 3.99
C ARG A 37 19.83 3.38 3.41
N LEU A 38 18.89 3.76 4.27
CA LEU A 38 17.78 4.60 3.88
C LEU A 38 18.28 5.97 3.39
N LEU A 39 18.00 6.31 2.13
CA LEU A 39 18.28 7.65 1.58
C LEU A 39 17.12 8.61 1.80
N ALA A 40 15.93 8.17 1.39
CA ALA A 40 14.70 8.92 1.51
C ALA A 40 13.54 7.96 1.75
N ASN A 41 12.48 8.46 2.36
CA ASN A 41 11.20 7.77 2.40
C ASN A 41 10.15 8.78 1.93
N ALA A 42 9.63 8.54 0.74
CA ALA A 42 8.66 9.38 0.04
C ALA A 42 7.24 8.78 0.11
N SER A 43 6.90 8.16 1.25
CA SER A 43 5.54 7.65 1.52
C SER A 43 4.61 8.80 1.92
N PHE A 44 3.31 8.70 1.61
CA PHE A 44 2.33 9.68 2.06
C PHE A 44 1.01 8.98 2.43
N SER A 45 0.52 9.20 3.65
CA SER A 45 -0.68 8.51 4.14
C SER A 45 -1.92 8.84 3.29
N GLY A 46 -2.55 7.80 2.73
CA GLY A 46 -3.75 7.93 1.90
C GLY A 46 -3.51 8.35 0.45
N SER A 47 -2.27 8.55 0.01
CA SER A 47 -2.00 8.94 -1.38
C SER A 47 -2.38 7.83 -2.36
N LEU A 48 -2.96 8.22 -3.48
CA LEU A 48 -3.11 7.38 -4.66
C LEU A 48 -1.87 7.47 -5.56
N VAL A 49 -1.79 6.58 -6.54
CA VAL A 49 -0.87 6.72 -7.68
C VAL A 49 -1.40 7.76 -8.65
N GLU A 50 -2.70 7.68 -8.95
CA GLU A 50 -3.46 8.66 -9.72
C GLU A 50 -3.65 9.97 -8.93
N GLY A 51 -3.69 11.09 -9.66
CA GLY A 51 -4.13 12.38 -9.14
C GLY A 51 -3.58 13.54 -9.96
N SER A 52 -4.12 14.73 -9.73
CA SER A 52 -3.82 15.97 -10.47
C SER A 52 -2.54 16.68 -10.00
N GLY A 53 -1.86 16.16 -8.96
CA GLY A 53 -0.65 16.74 -8.39
C GLY A 53 -0.31 16.10 -7.05
N PHE A 54 0.63 16.70 -6.30
CA PHE A 54 0.96 16.24 -4.94
C PHE A 54 -0.32 16.12 -4.07
N PRO A 55 -0.56 14.99 -3.38
CA PRO A 55 0.40 13.95 -3.05
C PRO A 55 0.39 12.69 -3.94
N ALA A 56 -0.20 12.72 -5.14
CA ALA A 56 -0.27 11.57 -6.05
C ALA A 56 1.11 11.00 -6.37
N GLY A 57 1.26 9.67 -6.36
CA GLY A 57 2.54 8.98 -6.60
C GLY A 57 3.20 9.35 -7.94
N SER A 58 2.39 9.66 -8.95
CA SER A 58 2.82 10.11 -10.27
C SER A 58 3.23 11.60 -10.35
N SER A 59 3.16 12.36 -9.24
CA SER A 59 3.56 13.77 -9.21
C SER A 59 5.08 13.95 -9.19
N ASP A 60 5.56 15.05 -9.77
CA ASP A 60 7.01 15.33 -9.84
C ASP A 60 7.59 15.52 -8.44
N GLU A 61 6.83 16.09 -7.51
CA GLU A 61 7.24 16.23 -6.11
C GLU A 61 7.45 14.89 -5.42
N ARG A 62 6.63 13.87 -5.73
CA ARG A 62 6.83 12.50 -5.20
C ARG A 62 8.09 11.85 -5.78
N VAL A 63 8.36 12.04 -7.08
CA VAL A 63 9.55 11.49 -7.76
C VAL A 63 10.82 12.18 -7.26
N CYS A 64 10.85 13.51 -7.20
CA CYS A 64 11.97 14.28 -6.67
C CYS A 64 12.29 13.95 -5.20
N ALA A 65 11.27 13.62 -4.40
CA ALA A 65 11.46 13.24 -2.99
C ALA A 65 12.14 11.87 -2.78
N LEU A 66 12.37 11.08 -3.83
CA LEU A 66 13.13 9.83 -3.76
C LEU A 66 14.64 10.07 -3.64
N ARG A 67 15.13 11.27 -4.00
CA ARG A 67 16.53 11.67 -3.85
C ARG A 67 16.87 11.88 -2.38
N GLY A 68 17.94 11.25 -1.91
CA GLY A 68 18.47 11.47 -0.57
C GLY A 68 19.07 12.87 -0.46
N MET A 69 18.80 13.56 0.65
CA MET A 69 19.44 14.84 0.96
C MET A 69 20.26 14.73 2.24
N ARG A 70 21.55 15.00 2.15
CA ARG A 70 22.44 15.16 3.30
C ARG A 70 22.71 16.64 3.52
N ARG A 71 22.24 17.18 4.64
CA ARG A 71 22.59 18.56 5.02
C ARG A 71 24.11 18.64 5.23
N GLY A 72 24.75 19.67 4.69
CA GLY A 72 26.09 20.02 5.10
C GLY A 72 26.13 20.38 6.59
N GLY A 73 27.32 20.31 7.20
CA GLY A 73 27.53 20.85 8.55
C GLY A 73 27.26 22.36 8.60
N ARG A 74 27.54 23.03 9.73
CA ARG A 74 27.38 24.51 9.80
C ARG A 74 28.20 25.17 8.70
N GLY A 75 27.52 25.84 7.76
CA GLY A 75 28.13 26.50 6.59
C GLY A 75 28.34 25.62 5.35
N GLY A 76 28.00 24.33 5.40
CA GLY A 76 28.11 23.42 4.26
C GLY A 76 26.84 23.38 3.40
N LEU A 77 27.02 23.33 2.07
CA LEU A 77 25.94 23.07 1.13
C LEU A 77 25.35 21.67 1.35
N ALA A 78 24.04 21.52 1.13
CA ALA A 78 23.41 20.21 1.08
C ALA A 78 23.96 19.42 -0.11
N THR A 79 24.28 18.15 0.11
CA THR A 79 24.58 17.22 -0.97
C THR A 79 23.38 16.32 -1.21
N TYR A 80 23.19 15.97 -2.47
CA TYR A 80 22.13 15.06 -2.88
C TYR A 80 22.74 13.74 -3.33
N GLN A 81 22.02 12.67 -3.05
CA GLN A 81 22.41 11.33 -3.43
C GLN A 81 21.23 10.62 -4.08
N ASP A 82 21.46 10.12 -5.29
CA ASP A 82 20.48 9.35 -6.02
C ASP A 82 20.42 7.92 -5.47
N PRO A 83 19.23 7.31 -5.39
CA PRO A 83 19.06 5.94 -4.93
C PRO A 83 19.58 4.92 -5.92
N GLU A 84 20.26 3.88 -5.41
CA GLU A 84 20.62 2.68 -6.18
C GLU A 84 19.45 1.71 -6.27
N VAL A 85 18.57 1.71 -5.27
CA VAL A 85 17.38 0.86 -5.18
C VAL A 85 16.19 1.70 -4.75
N ILE A 86 15.06 1.52 -5.43
CA ILE A 86 13.78 2.16 -5.08
C ILE A 86 12.76 1.05 -4.88
N LEU A 87 12.12 1.01 -3.71
CA LEU A 87 11.01 0.10 -3.41
C LEU A 87 9.69 0.88 -3.54
N ILE A 88 8.79 0.39 -4.39
CA ILE A 88 7.49 1.01 -4.66
C ILE A 88 6.39 0.10 -4.13
N ASN A 89 5.67 0.56 -3.11
CA ASN A 89 4.48 -0.10 -2.57
C ASN A 89 3.36 0.94 -2.43
N ILE A 90 2.57 1.09 -3.48
CA ILE A 90 1.46 2.06 -3.59
C ILE A 90 0.42 1.49 -4.56
N GLY A 91 -0.85 1.84 -4.36
CA GLY A 91 -1.97 1.37 -5.19
C GLY A 91 -3.17 0.87 -4.38
N ILE A 92 -2.98 0.52 -3.11
CA ILE A 92 -4.08 0.07 -2.24
C ILE A 92 -5.16 1.14 -2.04
N ASN A 93 -4.80 2.42 -2.10
CA ASN A 93 -5.76 3.51 -2.04
C ASN A 93 -6.49 3.69 -3.39
N ASP A 94 -5.83 3.49 -4.53
CA ASP A 94 -6.47 3.53 -5.85
C ASP A 94 -7.51 2.40 -5.96
N TYR A 95 -7.18 1.23 -5.44
CA TYR A 95 -8.09 0.11 -5.22
C TYR A 95 -9.24 0.48 -4.26
N GLY A 96 -8.90 1.03 -3.10
CA GLY A 96 -9.83 1.40 -2.04
C GLY A 96 -10.85 2.45 -2.46
N TRP A 97 -10.40 3.55 -3.08
CA TRP A 97 -11.21 4.69 -3.50
C TRP A 97 -11.81 4.52 -4.90
N GLY A 98 -11.18 3.76 -5.79
CA GLY A 98 -11.60 3.69 -7.19
C GLY A 98 -11.17 4.92 -8.01
N GLY A 99 -10.13 5.62 -7.57
CA GLY A 99 -9.53 6.78 -8.25
C GLY A 99 -9.61 8.09 -7.46
N ALA A 100 -8.90 9.10 -7.96
CA ALA A 100 -8.73 10.40 -7.30
C ALA A 100 -10.05 11.17 -7.15
N ASP A 101 -10.92 11.14 -8.15
CA ASP A 101 -12.22 11.82 -8.11
C ASP A 101 -13.10 11.31 -6.95
N ALA A 102 -13.15 9.98 -6.78
CA ALA A 102 -13.90 9.36 -5.70
C ALA A 102 -13.31 9.73 -4.33
N GLN A 103 -11.98 9.76 -4.20
CA GLN A 103 -11.33 10.25 -2.99
C GLN A 103 -11.67 11.71 -2.70
N ALA A 104 -11.70 12.57 -3.72
CA ALA A 104 -12.03 13.99 -3.58
C ALA A 104 -13.48 14.20 -3.16
N CYS A 105 -14.43 13.54 -3.83
CA CYS A 105 -15.86 13.59 -3.51
C CYS A 105 -16.20 13.04 -2.12
N ALA A 106 -15.34 12.17 -1.58
CA ALA A 106 -15.46 11.63 -0.24
C ALA A 106 -14.69 12.41 0.83
N HIS A 107 -14.14 13.58 0.47
CA HIS A 107 -13.33 14.42 1.36
C HIS A 107 -12.16 13.65 1.98
N GLY A 108 -11.52 12.81 1.18
CA GLY A 108 -10.32 12.08 1.59
C GLY A 108 -9.22 13.03 2.04
N ASN A 109 -8.40 12.58 2.99
CA ASN A 109 -7.41 13.45 3.63
C ASN A 109 -6.14 13.68 2.77
N ALA A 110 -6.01 13.00 1.63
CA ALA A 110 -4.78 12.95 0.82
C ALA A 110 -4.96 13.62 -0.56
N LEU A 111 -5.60 14.78 -0.57
CA LEU A 111 -5.89 15.54 -1.78
C LEU A 111 -4.86 16.65 -2.03
N PRO A 112 -4.67 17.08 -3.28
CA PRO A 112 -4.01 18.34 -3.61
C PRO A 112 -4.60 19.52 -2.84
N ALA A 113 -3.74 20.48 -2.48
CA ALA A 113 -4.14 21.64 -1.66
C ALA A 113 -5.31 22.42 -2.27
N PHE A 114 -5.34 22.57 -3.60
CA PHE A 114 -6.44 23.27 -4.27
C PHE A 114 -7.76 22.49 -4.28
N GLU A 115 -7.73 21.16 -4.13
CA GLU A 115 -8.92 20.31 -4.01
C GLU A 115 -9.45 20.32 -2.57
N GLN A 116 -8.55 20.37 -1.58
CA GLN A 116 -8.93 20.55 -0.17
C GLN A 116 -9.70 21.86 0.06
N VAL A 117 -9.32 22.93 -0.63
CA VAL A 117 -9.99 24.24 -0.53
C VAL A 117 -11.37 24.24 -1.21
N ARG A 118 -11.68 23.28 -2.08
CA ARG A 118 -12.93 23.21 -2.86
C ARG A 118 -13.95 22.19 -2.35
N GLN A 119 -13.91 21.83 -1.07
CA GLN A 119 -14.91 20.95 -0.44
C GLN A 119 -16.29 21.63 -0.28
N GLN A 120 -16.88 22.08 -1.39
CA GLN A 120 -18.18 22.74 -1.46
C GLN A 120 -19.30 21.75 -1.83
N ASN A 121 -18.96 20.50 -2.15
CA ASN A 121 -19.92 19.47 -2.53
C ASN A 121 -20.33 18.61 -1.33
N PRO A 122 -21.55 18.05 -1.33
CA PRO A 122 -21.96 17.05 -0.34
C PRO A 122 -21.05 15.82 -0.39
N LEU A 123 -20.81 15.23 0.78
CA LEU A 123 -20.05 13.98 0.91
C LEU A 123 -20.72 12.88 0.08
N VAL A 124 -19.98 12.30 -0.87
CA VAL A 124 -20.45 11.13 -1.62
C VAL A 124 -20.22 9.87 -0.80
N VAL A 125 -21.22 9.00 -0.74
CA VAL A 125 -21.13 7.68 -0.11
C VAL A 125 -20.53 6.65 -1.08
N PRO A 126 -19.88 5.58 -0.59
CA PRO A 126 -19.27 4.58 -1.46
C PRO A 126 -20.27 3.93 -2.42
N SER A 127 -19.92 3.89 -3.70
CA SER A 127 -20.68 3.26 -4.78
C SER A 127 -19.80 2.29 -5.57
N ALA A 128 -20.34 1.62 -6.60
CA ALA A 128 -19.53 0.78 -7.48
C ALA A 128 -18.39 1.60 -8.10
N VAL A 129 -17.20 1.00 -8.22
CA VAL A 129 -16.04 1.64 -8.85
C VAL A 129 -16.34 1.91 -10.32
N ASP A 130 -15.95 3.08 -10.79
CA ASP A 130 -16.04 3.45 -12.20
C ASP A 130 -15.26 2.46 -13.08
N LYS A 131 -15.83 2.05 -14.22
CA LYS A 131 -15.24 1.02 -15.09
C LYS A 131 -13.88 1.43 -15.65
N SER A 132 -13.57 2.72 -15.73
CA SER A 132 -12.28 3.21 -16.21
C SER A 132 -11.23 3.39 -15.10
N ALA A 133 -11.58 3.18 -13.82
CA ALA A 133 -10.66 3.31 -12.69
C ALA A 133 -9.39 2.46 -12.85
N LEU A 134 -9.53 1.19 -13.25
CA LEU A 134 -8.38 0.31 -13.47
C LEU A 134 -7.46 0.83 -14.57
N ALA A 135 -8.03 1.33 -15.68
CA ALA A 135 -7.25 1.88 -16.79
C ALA A 135 -6.53 3.18 -16.38
N ARG A 136 -7.18 4.05 -15.59
CA ARG A 136 -6.55 5.26 -15.04
C ARG A 136 -5.42 4.91 -14.07
N PHE A 137 -5.63 3.95 -13.19
CA PHE A 137 -4.59 3.43 -12.30
C PHE A 137 -3.38 2.92 -13.08
N GLY A 138 -3.59 2.02 -14.05
CA GLY A 138 -2.50 1.47 -14.87
C GLY A 138 -1.71 2.56 -15.60
N LYS A 139 -2.41 3.52 -16.22
CA LYS A 139 -1.77 4.67 -16.87
C LYS A 139 -0.96 5.51 -15.88
N ALA A 140 -1.52 5.84 -14.72
CA ALA A 140 -0.82 6.63 -13.70
C ALA A 140 0.40 5.90 -13.14
N TYR A 141 0.31 4.58 -12.97
CA TYR A 141 1.43 3.75 -12.53
C TYR A 141 2.55 3.73 -13.57
N THR A 142 2.23 3.54 -14.86
CA THR A 142 3.22 3.62 -15.95
C THR A 142 3.86 5.02 -15.98
N THR A 143 3.09 6.10 -15.94
CA THR A 143 3.64 7.47 -15.88
C THR A 143 4.57 7.69 -14.68
N MET A 144 4.19 7.18 -13.50
CA MET A 144 5.05 7.24 -12.31
C MET A 144 6.40 6.55 -12.56
N LEU A 145 6.38 5.33 -13.11
CA LEU A 145 7.60 4.58 -13.40
C LEU A 145 8.45 5.23 -14.49
N GLU A 146 7.86 5.76 -15.55
CA GLU A 146 8.56 6.50 -16.61
C GLU A 146 9.30 7.70 -16.03
N LYS A 147 8.64 8.49 -15.17
CA LYS A 147 9.28 9.63 -14.48
C LYS A 147 10.41 9.18 -13.55
N ILE A 148 10.22 8.11 -12.78
CA ILE A 148 11.26 7.56 -11.91
C ILE A 148 12.46 7.08 -12.73
N ARG A 149 12.23 6.38 -13.85
CA ARG A 149 13.30 5.90 -14.74
C ARG A 149 14.03 7.03 -15.45
N HIS A 150 13.32 8.10 -15.80
CA HIS A 150 13.93 9.31 -16.35
C HIS A 150 14.84 10.00 -15.32
N GLU A 151 14.34 10.19 -14.09
CA GLU A 151 15.06 10.90 -13.03
C GLU A 151 16.21 10.06 -12.43
N TYR A 152 16.03 8.74 -12.33
CA TYR A 152 16.98 7.80 -11.73
C TYR A 152 17.29 6.61 -12.66
N PRO A 153 17.96 6.85 -13.81
CA PRO A 153 18.15 5.83 -14.85
C PRO A 153 18.99 4.62 -14.38
N CYS A 154 19.84 4.81 -13.37
CA CYS A 154 20.69 3.76 -12.81
C CYS A 154 20.05 3.00 -11.63
N ALA A 155 18.88 3.42 -11.13
CA ALA A 155 18.26 2.78 -9.98
C ALA A 155 17.59 1.45 -10.35
N HIS A 156 17.76 0.44 -9.49
CA HIS A 156 16.94 -0.76 -9.49
C HIS A 156 15.57 -0.46 -8.84
N VAL A 157 14.55 -0.31 -9.68
CA VAL A 157 13.18 -0.04 -9.24
C VAL A 157 12.44 -1.36 -9.05
N TRP A 158 11.96 -1.63 -7.84
CA TRP A 158 11.16 -2.80 -7.50
C TRP A 158 9.72 -2.39 -7.17
N CYS A 159 8.78 -2.87 -7.98
CA CYS A 159 7.34 -2.68 -7.78
C CYS A 159 6.79 -3.86 -6.98
N LEU A 160 6.21 -3.60 -5.81
CA LEU A 160 5.61 -4.62 -4.96
C LEU A 160 4.13 -4.73 -5.32
N THR A 161 3.66 -5.96 -5.56
CA THR A 161 2.22 -6.24 -5.69
C THR A 161 1.51 -6.04 -4.35
N LEU A 162 0.26 -5.61 -4.39
CA LEU A 162 -0.61 -5.39 -3.24
C LEU A 162 -1.00 -6.71 -2.57
N LEU A 163 -1.06 -6.69 -1.24
CA LEU A 163 -1.38 -7.85 -0.41
C LEU A 163 -2.74 -7.71 0.29
N PRO A 164 -3.42 -8.83 0.54
CA PRO A 164 -4.59 -8.86 1.41
C PRO A 164 -4.17 -8.64 2.88
N GLY A 165 -4.84 -7.71 3.57
CA GLY A 165 -4.73 -7.52 5.01
C GLY A 165 -5.81 -8.29 5.77
N ARG A 166 -5.41 -8.99 6.83
CA ARG A 166 -6.30 -9.66 7.78
C ARG A 166 -6.42 -8.85 9.06
N MET A 167 -7.64 -8.56 9.50
CA MET A 167 -7.88 -7.87 10.77
C MET A 167 -7.23 -8.62 11.94
N ARG A 168 -6.48 -7.89 12.77
CA ARG A 168 -5.95 -8.42 14.02
C ARG A 168 -7.08 -9.01 14.86
N GLY A 169 -6.84 -10.17 15.45
CA GLY A 169 -7.81 -10.85 16.31
C GLY A 169 -8.71 -11.83 15.55
N GLU A 170 -8.77 -11.71 14.22
CA GLU A 170 -9.56 -12.62 13.39
C GLU A 170 -8.75 -13.85 12.96
N SER A 171 -9.40 -15.01 13.03
CA SER A 171 -8.79 -16.30 12.66
C SER A 171 -8.87 -16.61 11.16
N ASN A 172 -9.78 -15.95 10.44
CA ASN A 172 -10.02 -16.13 9.01
C ASN A 172 -9.64 -14.88 8.21
N SER A 173 -9.43 -15.03 6.90
CA SER A 173 -9.17 -13.91 6.00
C SER A 173 -10.35 -12.94 5.98
N THR A 174 -10.07 -11.65 6.17
CA THR A 174 -11.10 -10.59 6.22
C THR A 174 -11.02 -9.65 5.03
N PHE A 175 -10.08 -9.85 4.12
CA PHE A 175 -9.85 -8.95 3.00
C PHE A 175 -10.98 -9.05 1.96
N THR A 176 -11.46 -7.89 1.51
CA THR A 176 -12.39 -7.83 0.38
C THR A 176 -11.55 -7.81 -0.89
N TYR A 177 -11.60 -8.87 -1.72
CA TYR A 177 -10.84 -8.96 -2.98
C TYR A 177 -11.52 -8.25 -4.15
N ASN A 178 -12.86 -8.21 -4.15
CA ASN A 178 -13.67 -7.52 -5.13
C ASN A 178 -14.40 -6.32 -4.49
N LEU A 179 -13.62 -5.32 -4.07
CA LEU A 179 -14.13 -4.16 -3.35
C LEU A 179 -14.91 -3.25 -4.30
N ARG A 180 -16.23 -3.20 -4.12
CA ARG A 180 -17.12 -2.33 -4.90
C ARG A 180 -16.97 -2.54 -6.42
N GLY A 181 -16.57 -3.75 -6.86
CA GLY A 181 -16.38 -4.09 -8.27
C GLY A 181 -14.93 -3.97 -8.76
N ALA A 182 -14.02 -3.47 -7.93
CA ALA A 182 -12.59 -3.50 -8.21
C ALA A 182 -12.01 -4.83 -7.71
N ASP A 183 -11.41 -5.61 -8.61
CA ASP A 183 -10.65 -6.81 -8.28
C ASP A 183 -9.17 -6.46 -8.07
N ILE A 184 -8.64 -6.71 -6.87
CA ILE A 184 -7.24 -6.42 -6.53
C ILE A 184 -6.23 -7.13 -7.44
N ASP A 185 -6.58 -8.29 -8.00
CA ASP A 185 -5.69 -9.00 -8.91
C ASP A 185 -5.47 -8.23 -10.20
N LEU A 186 -6.49 -7.52 -10.68
CA LEU A 186 -6.37 -6.68 -11.87
C LEU A 186 -5.45 -5.48 -11.61
N TYR A 187 -5.46 -4.93 -10.39
CA TYR A 187 -4.51 -3.89 -9.98
C TYR A 187 -3.08 -4.45 -9.90
N ASN A 188 -2.91 -5.65 -9.34
CA ASN A 188 -1.61 -6.33 -9.32
C ASN A 188 -1.09 -6.62 -10.73
N GLU A 189 -1.99 -6.99 -11.65
CA GLU A 189 -1.63 -7.19 -13.05
C GLU A 189 -1.22 -5.87 -13.73
N ALA A 190 -1.93 -4.78 -13.48
CA ALA A 190 -1.53 -3.46 -13.96
C ALA A 190 -0.14 -3.03 -13.43
N ILE A 191 0.19 -3.37 -12.17
CA ILE A 191 1.54 -3.15 -11.61
C ILE A 191 2.60 -3.96 -12.36
N ARG A 192 2.33 -5.25 -12.62
CA ARG A 192 3.26 -6.12 -13.38
C ARG A 192 3.49 -5.59 -14.79
N GLN A 193 2.42 -5.22 -15.49
CA GLN A 193 2.49 -4.70 -16.85
C GLN A 193 3.24 -3.36 -16.91
N ALA A 194 2.94 -2.43 -16.01
CA ALA A 194 3.66 -1.16 -15.94
C ALA A 194 5.15 -1.38 -15.69
N ALA A 195 5.50 -2.24 -14.73
CA ALA A 195 6.89 -2.56 -14.44
C ALA A 195 7.61 -3.17 -15.65
N GLN A 196 6.97 -4.12 -16.36
CA GLN A 196 7.51 -4.71 -17.58
C GLN A 196 7.74 -3.65 -18.67
N GLN A 197 6.75 -2.78 -18.91
CA GLN A 197 6.82 -1.73 -19.94
C GLN A 197 7.96 -0.74 -19.72
N THR A 198 8.29 -0.43 -18.46
CA THR A 198 9.33 0.55 -18.12
C THR A 198 10.68 -0.09 -17.75
N GLY A 199 10.82 -1.41 -17.88
CA GLY A 199 12.04 -2.14 -17.52
C GLY A 199 12.32 -2.16 -16.01
N CYS A 200 11.31 -2.00 -15.17
CA CYS A 200 11.39 -2.14 -13.73
C CYS A 200 11.24 -3.61 -13.30
N LYS A 201 11.66 -3.93 -12.08
CA LYS A 201 11.50 -5.27 -11.49
C LYS A 201 10.19 -5.36 -10.71
N VAL A 202 9.67 -6.57 -10.57
CA VAL A 202 8.50 -6.86 -9.74
C VAL A 202 8.92 -7.76 -8.58
N ALA A 203 8.59 -7.35 -7.36
CA ALA A 203 8.56 -8.24 -6.20
C ALA A 203 7.11 -8.73 -6.04
N ASP A 204 6.79 -9.85 -6.70
CA ASP A 204 5.42 -10.40 -6.76
C ASP A 204 5.06 -11.14 -5.47
N ILE A 205 4.91 -10.37 -4.40
CA ILE A 205 4.60 -10.88 -3.07
C ILE A 205 3.18 -11.44 -2.96
N ALA A 206 2.27 -11.01 -3.84
CA ALA A 206 0.90 -11.52 -3.90
C ALA A 206 0.85 -12.99 -4.38
N ALA A 207 1.79 -13.38 -5.25
CA ALA A 207 1.84 -14.73 -5.78
C ALA A 207 2.15 -15.82 -4.72
N PHE A 208 2.71 -15.47 -3.55
CA PHE A 208 2.88 -16.41 -2.43
C PHE A 208 1.55 -16.88 -1.81
N GLY A 209 0.44 -16.20 -2.12
CA GLY A 209 -0.89 -16.52 -1.59
C GLY A 209 -0.98 -16.39 -0.07
N LEU A 210 -0.21 -15.47 0.50
CA LEU A 210 -0.22 -15.16 1.93
C LEU A 210 -0.89 -13.81 2.18
N GLU A 211 -1.33 -13.61 3.42
CA GLU A 211 -1.84 -12.34 3.93
C GLU A 211 -1.05 -11.86 5.14
N TYR A 212 -1.28 -10.60 5.55
CA TYR A 212 -0.60 -10.00 6.69
C TYR A 212 -1.58 -9.51 7.74
N GLU A 213 -1.16 -9.45 9.01
CA GLU A 213 -1.97 -8.86 10.08
C GLU A 213 -2.05 -7.34 9.93
N ALA A 214 -3.28 -6.81 9.89
CA ALA A 214 -3.61 -5.41 9.77
C ALA A 214 -4.47 -4.93 10.95
N SER A 215 -4.31 -3.68 11.36
CA SER A 215 -5.14 -3.08 12.42
C SER A 215 -6.55 -2.72 11.95
N ASP A 216 -6.71 -2.33 10.69
CA ASP A 216 -7.96 -1.87 10.09
C ASP A 216 -8.28 -2.52 8.73
N GLY A 217 -7.57 -3.61 8.43
CA GLY A 217 -7.74 -4.38 7.19
C GLY A 217 -6.77 -3.97 6.09
N THR A 218 -6.05 -2.85 6.26
CA THR A 218 -5.04 -2.40 5.29
C THR A 218 -3.72 -1.96 5.94
N HIS A 219 -3.73 -1.39 7.14
CA HIS A 219 -2.50 -0.93 7.78
C HIS A 219 -1.82 -2.04 8.60
N PRO A 220 -0.59 -2.47 8.26
CA PRO A 220 0.08 -3.56 8.95
C PRO A 220 0.32 -3.30 10.44
N THR A 221 0.19 -4.33 11.26
CA THR A 221 0.70 -4.32 12.64
C THR A 221 2.21 -4.63 12.66
N SER A 222 2.83 -4.69 13.84
CA SER A 222 4.21 -5.20 13.96
C SER A 222 4.38 -6.61 13.38
N LEU A 223 3.37 -7.50 13.54
CA LEU A 223 3.37 -8.81 12.90
C LEU A 223 3.23 -8.68 11.38
N GLY A 224 2.27 -7.86 10.93
CA GLY A 224 2.08 -7.57 9.51
C GLY A 224 3.33 -7.04 8.82
N MET A 225 4.06 -6.13 9.47
CA MET A 225 5.33 -5.60 8.96
C MET A 225 6.39 -6.70 8.77
N ARG A 226 6.46 -7.68 9.68
CA ARG A 226 7.38 -8.82 9.55
C ARG A 226 6.96 -9.75 8.41
N GLN A 227 5.66 -10.04 8.30
CA GLN A 227 5.11 -10.86 7.21
C GLN A 227 5.41 -10.23 5.84
N ILE A 228 5.16 -8.92 5.69
CA ILE A 228 5.46 -8.18 4.46
C ILE A 228 6.96 -8.19 4.17
N ALA A 229 7.82 -7.86 5.14
CA ALA A 229 9.27 -7.83 4.93
C ALA A 229 9.81 -9.18 4.45
N SER A 230 9.36 -10.27 5.08
CA SER A 230 9.75 -11.63 4.72
C SER A 230 9.34 -11.99 3.28
N MET A 231 8.09 -11.69 2.89
CA MET A 231 7.63 -11.89 1.52
C MET A 231 8.41 -11.04 0.51
N VAL A 232 8.70 -9.77 0.82
CA VAL A 232 9.46 -8.89 -0.07
C VAL A 232 10.87 -9.42 -0.30
N ILE A 233 11.55 -9.85 0.77
CA ILE A 233 12.90 -10.42 0.68
C ILE A 233 12.86 -11.71 -0.14
N ALA A 234 11.93 -12.62 0.15
CA ALA A 234 11.77 -13.87 -0.60
C ALA A 234 11.54 -13.60 -2.10
N ALA A 235 10.64 -12.67 -2.45
CA ALA A 235 10.39 -12.31 -3.85
C ALA A 235 11.62 -11.70 -4.53
N MET A 236 12.35 -10.82 -3.84
CA MET A 236 13.56 -10.19 -4.38
C MET A 236 14.71 -11.19 -4.57
N GLU A 237 14.79 -12.24 -3.75
CA GLU A 237 15.77 -13.33 -3.86
C GLU A 237 15.34 -14.45 -4.82
N GLY A 238 14.15 -14.36 -5.42
CA GLY A 238 13.69 -15.30 -6.43
C GLY A 238 13.11 -16.60 -5.87
N GLU A 239 12.61 -16.58 -4.63
CA GLU A 239 11.88 -17.70 -4.06
C GLU A 239 10.65 -18.05 -4.90
N ALA A 240 10.45 -19.36 -5.14
CA ALA A 240 9.30 -19.84 -5.89
C ALA A 240 7.99 -19.55 -5.13
N HIS A 241 6.92 -19.22 -5.84
CA HIS A 241 5.64 -18.85 -5.23
C HIS A 241 5.01 -19.96 -4.36
N ASN A 242 5.37 -21.22 -4.61
CA ASN A 242 4.95 -22.39 -3.84
C ASN A 242 5.99 -22.85 -2.81
N SER A 243 7.10 -22.13 -2.61
CA SER A 243 8.12 -22.50 -1.63
C SER A 243 7.59 -22.34 -0.20
N ASN A 244 8.16 -23.11 0.72
CA ASN A 244 7.75 -23.12 2.12
C ASN A 244 8.28 -21.85 2.82
N PRO A 245 7.42 -20.98 3.40
CA PRO A 245 7.86 -19.76 4.08
C PRO A 245 8.81 -19.99 5.26
N ALA A 246 8.84 -21.19 5.83
CA ALA A 246 9.79 -21.56 6.88
C ALA A 246 11.24 -21.70 6.37
N ASN A 247 11.45 -21.81 5.07
CA ASN A 247 12.76 -21.98 4.42
C ASN A 247 13.25 -20.70 3.72
N TRP A 248 12.47 -19.61 3.77
CA TRP A 248 12.85 -18.35 3.15
C TRP A 248 14.08 -17.70 3.83
N PRO A 249 14.76 -16.76 3.15
CA PRO A 249 15.92 -16.06 3.70
C PRO A 249 15.63 -15.38 5.05
N VAL A 250 14.41 -14.85 5.18
CA VAL A 250 13.82 -14.43 6.47
C VAL A 250 12.60 -15.32 6.72
N PRO A 251 12.73 -16.39 7.51
CA PRO A 251 11.66 -17.37 7.70
C PRO A 251 10.42 -16.80 8.36
N LEU A 252 9.24 -17.24 7.90
CA LEU A 252 7.99 -17.13 8.65
C LEU A 252 7.68 -18.46 9.32
N ALA A 253 7.42 -18.41 10.63
CA ALA A 253 6.89 -19.56 11.34
C ALA A 253 5.55 -19.97 10.76
N THR A 254 5.23 -21.26 10.76
CA THR A 254 3.96 -21.79 10.20
C THR A 254 2.73 -21.09 10.79
N LYS A 255 2.77 -20.73 12.07
CA LYS A 255 1.69 -20.00 12.76
C LYS A 255 1.48 -18.57 12.25
N ASP A 256 2.47 -17.98 11.58
CA ASP A 256 2.48 -16.60 11.10
C ASP A 256 2.41 -16.55 9.55
N ALA A 257 2.56 -17.68 8.86
CA ALA A 257 2.45 -17.79 7.39
C ALA A 257 0.99 -18.03 6.95
N TRP A 258 0.13 -17.03 7.19
CA TRP A 258 -1.31 -17.15 6.95
C TRP A 258 -1.63 -17.22 5.47
N LYS A 259 -2.27 -18.32 5.05
CA LYS A 259 -2.77 -18.47 3.69
C LYS A 259 -3.98 -17.58 3.48
N ALA A 260 -3.95 -16.82 2.39
CA ALA A 260 -5.03 -15.94 2.04
C ALA A 260 -6.18 -16.76 1.42
N VAL A 261 -7.39 -16.53 1.90
CA VAL A 261 -8.63 -17.11 1.38
C VAL A 261 -9.43 -15.97 0.75
N ARG A 262 -10.13 -16.24 -0.36
CA ARG A 262 -11.02 -15.27 -1.02
C ARG A 262 -12.45 -15.51 -0.56
N PRO A 263 -12.97 -14.73 0.40
CA PRO A 263 -14.34 -14.90 0.88
C PRO A 263 -15.38 -14.25 -0.06
N CYS A 264 -14.95 -13.43 -1.02
CA CYS A 264 -15.84 -12.76 -1.97
C CYS A 264 -16.20 -13.72 -3.11
N GLU A 265 -17.48 -14.08 -3.22
CA GLU A 265 -18.07 -14.63 -4.45
C GLU A 265 -18.29 -13.47 -5.44
N ASP A 266 -18.27 -13.72 -6.75
CA ASP A 266 -18.08 -12.79 -7.90
C ASP A 266 -18.94 -11.49 -7.97
N GLY A 267 -19.75 -11.18 -6.96
CA GLY A 267 -20.57 -9.98 -6.85
C GLY A 267 -19.87 -8.74 -6.26
N VAL A 268 -20.45 -7.58 -6.55
CA VAL A 268 -19.98 -6.26 -6.10
C VAL A 268 -20.27 -6.05 -4.61
N CYS A 269 -19.23 -5.79 -3.80
CA CYS A 269 -19.35 -5.70 -2.34
C CYS A 269 -20.35 -4.63 -1.83
N VAL A 270 -20.64 -3.56 -2.60
CA VAL A 270 -21.61 -2.52 -2.18
C VAL A 270 -23.03 -3.05 -1.92
N GLN A 271 -23.42 -4.15 -2.57
CA GLN A 271 -24.74 -4.77 -2.39
C GLN A 271 -24.69 -6.00 -1.47
N CYS A 272 -23.50 -6.34 -0.95
CA CYS A 272 -23.32 -7.52 -0.12
C CYS A 272 -23.89 -7.29 1.28
N ALA A 273 -24.68 -8.24 1.78
CA ALA A 273 -25.21 -8.24 3.15
C ALA A 273 -24.12 -8.49 4.22
N LYS A 274 -22.92 -8.92 3.80
CA LYS A 274 -21.78 -9.19 4.67
C LYS A 274 -20.78 -8.03 4.72
N ARG A 275 -21.09 -6.86 4.14
CA ARG A 275 -20.16 -5.70 4.13
C ARG A 275 -20.02 -5.13 5.55
N VAL A 276 -18.80 -4.80 5.95
CA VAL A 276 -18.50 -4.15 7.23
C VAL A 276 -17.44 -3.06 7.00
N SER A 277 -17.57 -1.95 7.72
CA SER A 277 -16.65 -0.81 7.69
C SER A 277 -15.76 -0.81 8.94
N THR A 278 -14.44 -0.65 8.77
CA THR A 278 -13.46 -0.57 9.88
C THR A 278 -13.13 0.87 10.28
N ALA A 279 -14.15 1.73 10.34
CA ALA A 279 -14.12 3.19 10.61
C ALA A 279 -14.01 4.14 9.39
N ASN A 280 -13.86 3.61 8.17
CA ASN A 280 -14.03 4.40 6.95
C ASN A 280 -14.81 3.58 5.91
N PRO A 281 -15.98 4.04 5.45
CA PRO A 281 -16.88 3.25 4.60
C PRO A 281 -16.29 2.93 3.22
N TRP A 282 -15.17 3.57 2.83
CA TRP A 282 -14.43 3.29 1.60
C TRP A 282 -13.44 2.13 1.71
N TYR A 283 -13.15 1.66 2.93
CA TYR A 283 -12.41 0.43 3.17
C TYR A 283 -13.37 -0.61 3.75
N LEU A 284 -13.61 -1.68 2.99
CA LEU A 284 -14.46 -2.77 3.46
C LEU A 284 -13.62 -3.99 3.81
N VAL A 285 -13.88 -4.52 4.99
CA VAL A 285 -13.54 -5.89 5.38
C VAL A 285 -14.76 -6.78 5.18
N CYS A 286 -14.54 -8.05 4.88
CA CYS A 286 -15.63 -9.01 4.73
C CYS A 286 -16.16 -9.44 6.10
N GLY A 287 -17.32 -8.91 6.49
CA GLY A 287 -18.04 -9.25 7.73
C GLY A 287 -18.51 -10.70 7.81
N GLY A 288 -18.59 -11.40 6.67
CA GLY A 288 -18.88 -12.84 6.66
C GLY A 288 -17.82 -13.69 7.37
N GLN A 289 -16.64 -13.11 7.59
CA GLN A 289 -15.49 -13.77 8.22
C GLN A 289 -15.10 -13.16 9.57
N ILE A 290 -15.72 -12.03 9.95
CA ILE A 290 -15.48 -11.35 11.24
C ILE A 290 -16.32 -12.06 12.30
N ARG A 291 -15.65 -12.75 13.22
CA ARG A 291 -16.32 -13.44 14.32
C ARG A 291 -16.04 -12.68 15.61
N SER A 292 -16.87 -11.67 15.86
CA SER A 292 -17.22 -11.17 17.20
C SER A 292 -16.16 -10.49 18.08
N SER A 293 -14.90 -10.29 17.65
CA SER A 293 -13.89 -9.63 18.52
C SER A 293 -13.88 -8.10 18.45
N HIS A 294 -14.76 -7.49 17.66
CA HIS A 294 -14.79 -6.05 17.45
C HIS A 294 -16.22 -5.48 17.54
N PRO A 295 -16.72 -5.21 18.76
CA PRO A 295 -18.04 -4.60 18.97
C PRO A 295 -18.15 -3.19 18.38
N GLU A 296 -17.04 -2.56 18.00
CA GLU A 296 -16.98 -1.26 17.33
C GLU A 296 -17.32 -1.30 15.82
N PHE A 297 -17.35 -2.49 15.21
CA PHE A 297 -17.72 -2.63 13.80
C PHE A 297 -19.20 -2.92 13.70
N ASP A 298 -19.95 -1.87 13.37
CA ASP A 298 -21.38 -1.98 13.11
C ASP A 298 -21.61 -2.66 11.74
N PRO A 299 -22.22 -3.86 11.68
CA PRO A 299 -22.59 -4.48 10.41
C PRO A 299 -23.78 -3.78 9.72
N TYR A 300 -24.34 -2.72 10.34
CA TYR A 300 -25.51 -1.99 9.87
C TYR A 300 -25.29 -0.49 9.60
N LEU A 301 -24.05 0.02 9.62
CA LEU A 301 -23.70 1.37 9.13
C LEU A 301 -23.36 1.38 7.63
#